data_AF-A0A3M7NPQ9-F1
#
_entry.id   AF-A0A3M7NPQ9-F1
#
_cell.length_a   1.000
_cell.length_b   1.000
_cell.length_c   1.000
_cell.angle_alpha   90.00
_cell.angle_beta   90.00
_cell.angle_gamma   90.00
#
_symmetry.space_group_name_H-M   'P 1'
#
loop_
_entity.id
_entity.type
_entity.pdbx_description
1 polymer ?
#
loop_
_entity_poly.entity_id
_entity_poly.type
_entity_poly.pdbx_seq_one_letter_code
_entity_poly.pdbx_strand_id
1 'polypeptide(L)'
;MVQSTIQHGQPVDLPSFTKINSSGLSNYLLPVPSIQEPNPFTSPLTGCRQTTNPATCHRRLLAHHLNISLTQPDSPALPNRHFNPTFLRLPSWATNSPAAKGARYALVTRRVTEGLHQESFICLADICLPPSASSHSPDTRTCTASDHSLLGPHGGLRCTTPPIRLNIPPTPALRCSGRWSNFPGFPGFHDPRIFWSNRGEPLIIVNSASQYGCLGLWLLDLRTVYTDLAAVLLRDGKRKSWQSPVIRYRHLTELTRLDRAEVEKNWMLFFPGGSSSSDNDDEGDIVVQYDIAPKYDFSVNQAFHLHQKPNGNGSLSLPLPASHHVSNSTYTTTPTAASTAGRTLSLVHSNTGTTIPTNLTSLFQSTCFPPSSVFDSLGQRGHWHQSTNALKLILCTRSQFRDGTCGPRRDWLSSGREVHFSIIHRKFSNLLDLPMRYERYAVVWEGRRPWRLIGVSQWPILFAGEVAQPWTREENEIGSEVGAVTAWFDVHKDLTGLNSSWAWRPAGDHFDVDDQNRGAGRSEQDIAELERLGMGFLGDDLLVGVGLDDVAQAVVRVKVDEIVGCLRLCE
;
A
#
# COMPACT_ATOMS: atom_id res chain seq x y z
N MET A 1 7.78 -17.69 39.45
CA MET A 1 6.39 -17.38 39.05
C MET A 1 6.07 -15.98 39.56
N VAL A 2 6.16 -14.97 38.71
CA VAL A 2 5.74 -13.61 39.06
C VAL A 2 4.30 -13.48 38.57
N GLN A 3 3.35 -13.40 39.50
CA GLN A 3 1.95 -13.13 39.19
C GLN A 3 1.84 -11.70 38.66
N SER A 4 1.60 -11.58 37.35
CA SER A 4 1.17 -10.34 36.72
C SER A 4 -0.28 -10.10 37.12
N THR A 5 -0.50 -9.15 38.02
CA THR A 5 -1.83 -8.67 38.38
C THR A 5 -2.35 -7.83 37.20
N ILE A 6 -3.26 -8.42 36.40
CA ILE A 6 -4.00 -7.68 35.39
C ILE A 6 -4.93 -6.71 36.13
N GLN A 7 -4.53 -5.44 36.23
CA GLN A 7 -5.43 -4.39 36.69
C GLN A 7 -6.51 -4.18 35.63
N HIS A 8 -7.76 -4.52 35.96
CA HIS A 8 -8.91 -4.04 35.22
C HIS A 8 -8.93 -2.51 35.31
N GLY A 9 -8.57 -1.85 34.20
CA GLY A 9 -8.60 -0.40 34.09
C GLY A 9 -10.00 0.13 34.37
N GLN A 10 -10.08 1.23 35.12
CA GLN A 10 -11.33 1.96 35.31
C GLN A 10 -11.95 2.34 33.96
N PRO A 11 -13.29 2.40 33.86
CA PRO A 11 -13.96 2.87 32.65
C PRO A 11 -13.43 4.27 32.31
N VAL A 12 -12.73 4.38 31.19
CA VAL A 12 -12.30 5.67 30.64
C VAL A 12 -13.56 6.33 30.11
N ASP A 13 -13.94 7.47 30.69
CA ASP A 13 -15.02 8.30 30.16
C ASP A 13 -14.70 8.61 28.69
N LEU A 14 -15.56 8.12 27.80
CA LEU A 14 -15.45 8.40 26.37
C LEU A 14 -15.43 9.92 26.19
N PRO A 15 -14.41 10.49 25.51
CA PRO A 15 -14.35 11.93 25.30
C PRO A 15 -15.63 12.38 24.62
N SER A 16 -16.27 13.41 25.18
CA SER A 16 -17.44 14.03 24.60
C SER A 16 -17.09 14.50 23.19
N PHE A 17 -17.81 13.98 22.19
CA PHE A 17 -17.61 14.33 20.78
C PHE A 17 -17.64 15.85 20.65
N THR A 18 -16.48 16.45 20.40
CA THR A 18 -16.35 17.89 20.19
C THR A 18 -17.19 18.23 18.96
N LYS A 19 -18.13 19.19 19.09
CA LYS A 19 -18.96 19.63 17.96
C LYS A 19 -18.03 20.04 16.81
N ILE A 20 -18.03 19.26 15.74
CA ILE A 20 -17.25 19.53 14.53
C ILE A 20 -17.74 20.85 13.95
N ASN A 21 -16.82 21.76 13.62
CA ASN A 21 -17.17 23.04 13.02
C ASN A 21 -17.83 22.79 11.65
N SER A 22 -19.13 23.09 11.54
CA SER A 22 -19.96 22.70 10.39
C SER A 22 -19.56 23.39 9.09
N SER A 23 -18.84 24.51 9.15
CA SER A 23 -18.37 25.27 7.99
C SER A 23 -17.37 24.49 7.13
N GLY A 24 -16.49 23.68 7.72
CA GLY A 24 -15.50 22.90 6.97
C GLY A 24 -16.11 21.71 6.21
N LEU A 25 -17.16 21.09 6.78
CA LEU A 25 -17.87 19.96 6.19
C LEU A 25 -18.67 20.32 4.94
N SER A 26 -19.18 21.56 4.86
CA SER A 26 -19.96 22.05 3.71
C SER A 26 -19.19 21.94 2.39
N ASN A 27 -17.87 22.14 2.42
CA ASN A 27 -16.99 22.01 1.24
C ASN A 27 -16.84 20.56 0.75
N TYR A 28 -17.15 19.56 1.59
CA TYR A 28 -17.11 18.14 1.23
C TYR A 28 -18.47 17.58 0.78
N LEU A 29 -19.56 18.30 1.07
CA LEU A 29 -20.93 17.89 0.79
C LEU A 29 -21.52 18.54 -0.47
N LEU A 30 -20.68 19.22 -1.28
CA LEU A 30 -21.11 19.74 -2.58
C LEU A 30 -21.63 18.59 -3.47
N PRO A 31 -22.63 18.84 -4.34
CA PRO A 31 -23.16 17.84 -5.24
C PRO A 31 -22.04 17.15 -6.00
N VAL A 32 -22.00 15.82 -5.98
CA VAL A 32 -21.03 15.04 -6.74
C VAL A 32 -21.20 15.44 -8.21
N PRO A 33 -20.16 15.94 -8.90
CA PRO A 33 -20.26 16.32 -10.30
C PRO A 33 -20.81 15.15 -11.12
N SER A 34 -21.67 15.41 -12.10
CA SER A 34 -22.13 14.39 -13.04
C SER A 34 -20.92 13.65 -13.63
N ILE A 35 -21.04 12.32 -13.77
CA ILE A 35 -19.99 11.42 -14.27
C ILE A 35 -19.29 12.09 -15.47
N GLN A 36 -18.05 12.50 -15.22
CA GLN A 36 -17.26 13.28 -16.17
C GLN A 36 -16.81 12.40 -17.34
N GLU A 37 -16.48 13.07 -18.44
CA GLU A 37 -15.83 12.50 -19.62
C GLU A 37 -14.65 11.57 -19.24
N PRO A 38 -14.34 10.57 -20.09
CA PRO A 38 -13.17 9.71 -19.90
C PRO A 38 -11.92 10.54 -19.64
N ASN A 39 -11.08 10.10 -18.69
CA ASN A 39 -9.85 10.82 -18.39
C ASN A 39 -8.93 10.82 -19.64
N PRO A 40 -8.58 11.99 -20.20
CA PRO A 40 -7.92 12.09 -21.49
C PRO A 40 -6.46 11.62 -21.47
N PHE A 41 -5.89 11.42 -20.27
CA PHE A 41 -4.48 11.02 -20.10
C PHE A 41 -4.30 9.52 -19.83
N THR A 42 -5.35 8.70 -20.03
CA THR A 42 -5.33 7.26 -19.71
C THR A 42 -4.74 6.39 -20.82
N SER A 43 -4.60 6.91 -22.04
CA SER A 43 -4.06 6.16 -23.19
C SER A 43 -2.71 5.46 -22.91
N PRO A 44 -1.72 6.08 -22.22
CA PRO A 44 -0.47 5.39 -21.87
C PRO A 44 -0.67 4.20 -20.92
N LEU A 45 -1.76 4.15 -20.15
CA LEU A 45 -2.00 3.14 -19.12
C LEU A 45 -2.63 1.87 -19.67
N THR A 46 -3.28 1.91 -20.83
CA THR A 46 -3.98 0.75 -21.41
C THR A 46 -3.08 -0.13 -22.27
N GLY A 47 -1.91 0.37 -22.67
CA GLY A 47 -0.93 -0.40 -23.46
C GLY A 47 -0.31 -1.55 -22.66
N CYS A 48 -0.37 -2.77 -23.20
CA CYS A 48 0.28 -3.96 -22.64
C CYS A 48 1.55 -4.29 -23.44
N ARG A 49 2.73 -3.96 -22.90
CA ARG A 49 4.02 -4.28 -23.53
C ARG A 49 4.51 -5.71 -23.28
N GLN A 50 4.07 -6.31 -22.18
CA GLN A 50 4.46 -7.65 -21.76
C GLN A 50 3.30 -8.61 -21.94
N THR A 51 3.61 -9.81 -22.45
CA THR A 51 2.66 -10.93 -22.49
C THR A 51 2.43 -11.47 -21.08
N THR A 52 1.26 -12.04 -20.87
CA THR A 52 0.97 -12.80 -19.65
C THR A 52 1.46 -14.22 -19.78
N ASN A 53 1.84 -14.80 -18.65
CA ASN A 53 2.09 -16.21 -18.55
C ASN A 53 0.76 -16.97 -18.74
N PRO A 54 0.68 -17.93 -19.68
CA PRO A 54 -0.58 -18.59 -20.03
C PRO A 54 -1.08 -19.56 -18.95
N ALA A 55 -0.21 -20.10 -18.11
CA ALA A 55 -0.57 -21.07 -17.07
C ALA A 55 -1.10 -20.37 -15.81
N THR A 56 -0.45 -19.29 -15.40
CA THR A 56 -0.73 -18.57 -14.16
C THR A 56 -1.60 -17.33 -14.39
N CYS A 57 -1.72 -16.85 -15.63
CA CYS A 57 -2.35 -15.57 -15.99
C CYS A 57 -1.72 -14.34 -15.33
N HIS A 58 -0.46 -14.43 -14.85
CA HIS A 58 0.25 -13.29 -14.27
C HIS A 58 1.07 -12.54 -15.32
N ARG A 59 1.25 -11.23 -15.12
CA ARG A 59 2.26 -10.42 -15.80
C ARG A 59 3.50 -10.33 -14.92
N ARG A 60 4.64 -10.76 -15.46
CA ARG A 60 5.93 -10.74 -14.75
C ARG A 60 6.73 -9.50 -15.13
N LEU A 61 7.03 -8.66 -14.14
CA LEU A 61 7.93 -7.53 -14.29
C LEU A 61 9.37 -8.02 -14.08
N LEU A 62 10.31 -7.55 -14.90
CA LEU A 62 11.73 -7.94 -14.85
C LEU A 62 12.51 -7.34 -13.67
N ALA A 63 11.79 -6.80 -12.70
CA ALA A 63 12.37 -6.16 -11.55
C ALA A 63 12.83 -7.22 -10.53
N HIS A 64 14.15 -7.29 -10.33
CA HIS A 64 14.78 -8.27 -9.44
C HIS A 64 14.68 -7.89 -7.96
N HIS A 65 14.57 -8.89 -7.10
CA HIS A 65 14.66 -8.73 -5.65
C HIS A 65 16.09 -8.40 -5.24
N LEU A 66 16.23 -7.33 -4.47
CA LEU A 66 17.44 -6.97 -3.77
C LEU A 66 17.27 -7.31 -2.29
N ASN A 67 18.34 -7.82 -1.67
CA ASN A 67 18.30 -8.25 -0.27
C ASN A 67 18.19 -7.04 0.67
N ILE A 68 17.64 -7.27 1.86
CA ILE A 68 17.56 -6.28 2.93
C ILE A 68 18.32 -6.80 4.14
N SER A 69 19.23 -5.99 4.68
CA SER A 69 19.95 -6.31 5.92
C SER A 69 19.83 -5.20 6.95
N LEU A 70 19.48 -5.59 8.18
CA LEU A 70 19.50 -4.69 9.33
C LEU A 70 20.86 -4.58 10.00
N THR A 71 21.83 -5.35 9.51
CA THR A 71 23.20 -5.36 10.05
C THR A 71 23.95 -4.15 9.52
N GLN A 72 24.35 -3.24 10.40
CA GLN A 72 25.16 -2.08 10.03
C GLN A 72 26.57 -2.48 9.54
N PRO A 73 27.30 -1.59 8.85
CA PRO A 73 28.74 -1.76 8.58
C PRO A 73 29.50 -2.21 9.83
N ASP A 74 30.42 -3.17 9.64
CA ASP A 74 31.36 -3.64 10.66
C ASP A 74 30.75 -4.29 11.91
N SER A 75 29.44 -4.59 11.90
CA SER A 75 28.76 -5.33 12.98
C SER A 75 28.53 -6.80 12.63
N PRO A 76 28.48 -7.68 13.65
CA PRO A 76 28.12 -9.08 13.42
C PRO A 76 26.71 -9.17 12.84
N ALA A 77 26.50 -10.15 11.95
CA ALA A 77 25.18 -10.41 11.38
C ALA A 77 24.15 -10.62 12.49
N LEU A 78 23.03 -9.89 12.42
CA LEU A 78 21.93 -10.09 13.33
C LEU A 78 21.26 -11.45 13.01
N PRO A 79 21.11 -12.36 13.99
CA PRO A 79 20.52 -13.67 13.76
C PRO A 79 19.00 -13.62 13.56
N ASN A 80 18.39 -12.47 13.86
CA ASN A 80 16.95 -12.32 13.93
C ASN A 80 16.32 -12.19 12.55
N ARG A 81 15.16 -12.80 12.39
CA ARG A 81 14.34 -12.69 11.17
C ARG A 81 13.52 -11.40 11.19
N HIS A 82 13.52 -10.73 10.06
CA HIS A 82 12.83 -9.47 9.83
C HIS A 82 12.00 -9.56 8.56
N PHE A 83 10.80 -8.99 8.56
CA PHE A 83 9.88 -9.04 7.42
C PHE A 83 8.98 -7.81 7.37
N ASN A 84 8.17 -7.68 6.31
CA ASN A 84 7.33 -6.51 6.02
C ASN A 84 8.13 -5.20 6.01
N PRO A 85 9.15 -5.09 5.14
CA PRO A 85 9.93 -3.87 5.04
C PRO A 85 9.04 -2.74 4.53
N THR A 86 9.18 -1.57 5.14
CA THR A 86 8.65 -0.30 4.65
C THR A 86 9.71 0.76 4.78
N PHE A 87 9.85 1.62 3.79
CA PHE A 87 10.93 2.60 3.77
C PHE A 87 10.42 3.95 3.29
N LEU A 88 11.13 4.99 3.71
CA LEU A 88 10.87 6.38 3.42
C LEU A 88 12.13 6.95 2.79
N ARG A 89 12.05 7.45 1.55
CA ARG A 89 13.17 8.20 0.96
C ARG A 89 13.36 9.50 1.73
N LEU A 90 14.57 9.73 2.23
CA LEU A 90 14.95 11.00 2.86
C LEU A 90 15.16 12.07 1.79
N PRO A 91 14.82 13.35 2.06
CA PRO A 91 15.12 14.45 1.15
C PRO A 91 16.62 14.57 0.91
N SER A 92 17.01 15.15 -0.22
CA SER A 92 18.40 15.28 -0.66
C SER A 92 19.28 16.01 0.36
N TRP A 93 18.76 17.07 1.00
CA TRP A 93 19.51 17.79 2.05
C TRP A 93 19.74 16.93 3.29
N ALA A 94 18.82 16.03 3.63
CA ALA A 94 18.97 15.18 4.80
C ALA A 94 20.17 14.25 4.63
N THR A 95 20.48 13.79 3.41
CA THR A 95 21.67 12.96 3.15
C THR A 95 22.98 13.65 3.54
N ASN A 96 23.04 15.00 3.49
CA ASN A 96 24.20 15.78 3.90
C ASN A 96 24.19 16.15 5.39
N SER A 97 23.08 15.91 6.10
CA SER A 97 23.00 16.16 7.55
C SER A 97 23.97 15.24 8.29
N PRO A 98 24.75 15.75 9.26
CA PRO A 98 25.59 14.91 10.13
C PRO A 98 24.79 13.81 10.83
N ALA A 99 23.51 14.06 11.15
CA ALA A 99 22.62 13.09 11.77
C ALA A 99 22.28 11.92 10.84
N ALA A 100 22.23 12.16 9.53
CA ALA A 100 21.89 11.12 8.56
C ALA A 100 23.07 10.20 8.24
N LYS A 101 24.31 10.64 8.45
CA LYS A 101 25.53 9.88 8.13
C LYS A 101 25.54 9.34 6.69
N GLY A 102 25.09 10.15 5.73
CA GLY A 102 25.00 9.75 4.32
C GLY A 102 23.83 8.82 3.98
N ALA A 103 22.97 8.49 4.95
CA ALA A 103 21.79 7.68 4.70
C ALA A 103 20.82 8.37 3.73
N ARG A 104 20.11 7.52 2.97
CA ARG A 104 19.18 7.94 1.93
C ARG A 104 17.76 7.52 2.23
N TYR A 105 17.57 6.56 3.13
CA TYR A 105 16.28 6.03 3.49
C TYR A 105 16.15 5.92 5.01
N ALA A 106 14.94 6.02 5.52
CA ALA A 106 14.56 5.39 6.78
C ALA A 106 13.91 4.03 6.44
N LEU A 107 14.34 2.95 7.07
CA LEU A 107 13.80 1.61 6.90
C LEU A 107 13.15 1.18 8.20
N VAL A 108 11.87 0.81 8.13
CA VAL A 108 11.14 0.13 9.20
C VAL A 108 10.87 -1.30 8.78
N THR A 109 11.10 -2.25 9.68
CA THR A 109 10.77 -3.66 9.47
C THR A 109 10.16 -4.22 10.74
N ARG A 110 9.45 -5.33 10.61
CA ARG A 110 8.86 -6.07 11.70
C ARG A 110 9.77 -7.23 12.10
N ARG A 111 9.86 -7.47 13.41
CA ARG A 111 10.52 -8.64 14.02
C ARG A 111 9.48 -9.40 14.84
N VAL A 112 9.44 -10.72 14.68
CA VAL A 112 8.74 -11.59 15.62
C VAL A 112 9.74 -12.05 16.67
N THR A 113 9.46 -11.77 17.94
CA THR A 113 10.32 -12.20 19.05
C THR A 113 9.96 -13.60 19.51
N GLU A 114 10.81 -14.16 20.38
CA GLU A 114 10.43 -15.29 21.22
C GLU A 114 9.13 -14.95 21.96
N GLY A 115 8.15 -15.86 21.94
CA GLY A 115 6.80 -15.63 22.48
C GLY A 115 5.79 -15.02 21.50
N LEU A 116 6.09 -14.96 20.19
CA LEU A 116 5.18 -14.45 19.14
C LEU A 116 4.85 -12.95 19.27
N HIS A 117 5.60 -12.20 20.07
CA HIS A 117 5.42 -10.75 20.16
C HIS A 117 5.99 -10.08 18.92
N GLN A 118 5.49 -8.89 18.60
CA GLN A 118 5.85 -8.23 17.36
C GLN A 118 6.41 -6.85 17.67
N GLU A 119 7.62 -6.62 17.21
CA GLU A 119 8.34 -5.38 17.42
C GLU A 119 8.66 -4.76 16.07
N SER A 120 8.47 -3.45 15.95
CA SER A 120 8.94 -2.71 14.78
C SER A 120 10.32 -2.13 15.07
N PHE A 121 11.23 -2.27 14.13
CA PHE A 121 12.58 -1.70 14.20
C PHE A 121 12.76 -0.69 13.09
N ILE A 122 13.38 0.44 13.41
CA ILE A 122 13.75 1.49 12.47
C ILE A 122 15.27 1.64 12.40
N CYS A 123 15.80 1.94 11.22
CA CYS A 123 17.17 2.40 11.04
C CYS A 123 17.22 3.41 9.90
N LEU A 124 18.30 4.19 9.84
CA LEU A 124 18.68 4.84 8.60
C LEU A 124 19.39 3.82 7.71
N ALA A 125 19.17 3.92 6.40
CA ALA A 125 19.60 2.93 5.44
C ALA A 125 20.06 3.55 4.11
N ASP A 126 20.81 2.77 3.36
CA ASP A 126 21.20 3.06 1.98
C ASP A 126 21.07 1.84 1.08
N ILE A 127 20.98 2.10 -0.22
CA ILE A 127 21.01 1.05 -1.24
C ILE A 127 22.39 1.04 -1.88
N CYS A 128 23.02 -0.14 -1.89
CA CYS A 128 24.22 -0.36 -2.69
C CYS A 128 23.90 -1.22 -3.91
N LEU A 129 24.57 -0.94 -5.01
CA LEU A 129 24.53 -1.74 -6.23
C LEU A 129 25.95 -2.12 -6.68
N PRO A 130 26.13 -3.21 -7.44
CA PRO A 130 27.42 -3.55 -8.03
C PRO A 130 27.89 -2.43 -8.97
N PRO A 131 29.22 -2.28 -9.20
CA PRO A 131 29.78 -1.17 -9.99
C PRO A 131 29.17 -1.00 -11.38
N SER A 132 28.81 -2.11 -12.05
CA SER A 132 28.18 -2.10 -13.38
C SER A 132 26.77 -1.46 -13.37
N ALA A 133 26.07 -1.51 -12.24
CA ALA A 133 24.72 -0.98 -12.08
C ALA A 133 24.68 0.36 -11.31
N SER A 134 25.69 0.66 -10.48
CA SER A 134 25.71 1.86 -9.64
C SER A 134 26.00 3.16 -10.41
N SER A 135 26.74 3.08 -11.53
CA SER A 135 27.16 4.25 -12.32
C SER A 135 26.00 5.08 -12.91
N HIS A 136 24.77 4.56 -12.88
CA HIS A 136 23.59 5.19 -13.47
C HIS A 136 22.54 5.63 -12.44
N SER A 137 22.90 5.69 -11.15
CA SER A 137 21.91 5.75 -10.07
C SER A 137 22.37 6.64 -8.90
N PRO A 138 21.95 7.92 -8.86
CA PRO A 138 22.45 8.92 -7.91
C PRO A 138 22.04 8.67 -6.44
N ASP A 139 20.99 7.87 -6.23
CA ASP A 139 20.47 7.47 -4.93
C ASP A 139 21.00 6.11 -4.45
N THR A 140 21.89 5.47 -5.22
CA THR A 140 22.64 4.28 -4.78
C THR A 140 24.13 4.59 -4.60
N ARG A 141 24.83 3.76 -3.82
CA ARG A 141 26.29 3.75 -3.78
C ARG A 141 26.83 2.45 -4.36
N THR A 142 28.13 2.41 -4.63
CA THR A 142 28.78 1.14 -4.97
C THR A 142 28.86 0.24 -3.73
N CYS A 143 28.56 -1.04 -3.89
CA CYS A 143 28.70 -2.01 -2.81
C CYS A 143 30.16 -2.19 -2.40
N THR A 144 30.38 -2.31 -1.10
CA THR A 144 31.66 -2.70 -0.48
C THR A 144 31.74 -4.24 -0.36
N ALA A 145 32.91 -4.77 -0.01
CA ALA A 145 33.06 -6.19 0.29
C ALA A 145 32.15 -6.65 1.45
N SER A 146 31.94 -5.79 2.46
CA SER A 146 31.00 -6.05 3.57
C SER A 146 29.55 -6.10 3.11
N ASP A 147 29.18 -5.33 2.08
CA ASP A 147 27.83 -5.40 1.55
C ASP A 147 27.62 -6.67 0.75
N HIS A 148 28.60 -7.09 -0.06
CA HIS A 148 28.49 -8.33 -0.81
C HIS A 148 28.41 -9.57 0.09
N SER A 149 29.07 -9.57 1.24
CA SER A 149 28.96 -10.70 2.19
C SER A 149 27.58 -10.81 2.84
N LEU A 150 26.86 -9.69 3.01
CA LEU A 150 25.55 -9.66 3.67
C LEU A 150 24.37 -9.68 2.68
N LEU A 151 24.46 -8.91 1.61
CA LEU A 151 23.40 -8.68 0.62
C LEU A 151 23.58 -9.54 -0.62
N GLY A 152 24.74 -10.16 -0.82
CA GLY A 152 25.05 -10.94 -2.01
C GLY A 152 25.56 -10.10 -3.19
N PRO A 153 25.74 -10.74 -4.36
CA PRO A 153 26.41 -10.14 -5.52
C PRO A 153 25.62 -8.98 -6.16
N HIS A 154 24.29 -8.97 -5.99
CA HIS A 154 23.42 -7.95 -6.57
C HIS A 154 23.26 -6.70 -5.68
N GLY A 155 23.84 -6.71 -4.48
CA GLY A 155 23.66 -5.64 -3.51
C GLY A 155 22.26 -5.62 -2.89
N GLY A 156 21.85 -4.45 -2.40
CA GLY A 156 20.54 -4.25 -1.80
C GLY A 156 20.49 -3.14 -0.77
N LEU A 157 19.48 -3.18 0.09
CA LEU A 157 19.20 -2.16 1.10
C LEU A 157 19.80 -2.58 2.44
N ARG A 158 20.61 -1.71 3.06
CA ARG A 158 21.28 -2.00 4.33
C ARG A 158 21.13 -0.85 5.31
N CYS A 159 20.91 -1.16 6.59
CA CYS A 159 21.01 -0.16 7.64
C CYS A 159 22.43 0.42 7.73
N THR A 160 22.55 1.74 7.83
CA THR A 160 23.81 2.45 8.09
C THR A 160 23.94 2.88 9.55
N THR A 161 22.84 2.81 10.31
CA THR A 161 22.81 3.02 11.76
C THR A 161 22.35 1.75 12.48
N PRO A 162 22.63 1.61 13.78
CA PRO A 162 22.05 0.54 14.57
C PRO A 162 20.52 0.55 14.47
N PRO A 163 19.86 -0.60 14.27
CA PRO A 163 18.40 -0.66 14.28
C PRO A 163 17.89 -0.40 15.71
N ILE A 164 16.93 0.51 15.82
CA ILE A 164 16.30 0.94 17.07
C ILE A 164 14.88 0.40 17.09
N ARG A 165 14.47 -0.20 18.21
CA ARG A 165 13.08 -0.60 18.42
C ARG A 165 12.20 0.65 18.49
N LEU A 166 11.16 0.72 17.64
CA LEU A 166 10.14 1.75 17.74
C LEU A 166 9.31 1.53 19.00
N ASN A 167 9.34 2.49 19.92
CA ASN A 167 8.55 2.47 21.13
C ASN A 167 7.20 3.15 20.88
N ILE A 168 6.28 2.42 20.27
CA ILE A 168 4.92 2.92 20.06
C ILE A 168 4.09 2.55 21.31
N PRO A 169 3.35 3.50 21.93
CA PRO A 169 2.62 3.24 23.17
C PRO A 169 1.46 2.26 22.97
N PRO A 170 1.27 1.24 23.85
CA PRO A 170 0.16 0.28 23.70
C PRO A 170 -1.20 0.98 23.70
N THR A 171 -2.15 0.41 22.99
CA THR A 171 -3.51 0.94 22.87
C THR A 171 -4.53 0.02 23.57
N PRO A 172 -5.71 0.52 23.97
CA PRO A 172 -6.70 -0.31 24.67
C PRO A 172 -7.29 -1.38 23.74
N ALA A 173 -7.43 -2.62 24.22
CA ALA A 173 -8.15 -3.70 23.53
C ALA A 173 -9.52 -3.90 24.19
N LEU A 174 -10.55 -3.19 23.74
CA LEU A 174 -11.84 -3.21 24.45
C LEU A 174 -12.80 -4.31 23.98
N ARG A 175 -12.64 -4.85 22.75
CA ARG A 175 -13.65 -5.72 22.14
C ARG A 175 -13.09 -6.93 21.37
N CYS A 176 -12.05 -7.57 21.90
CA CYS A 176 -11.61 -8.86 21.36
C CYS A 176 -12.47 -10.01 21.90
N SER A 177 -13.18 -10.70 21.01
CA SER A 177 -14.09 -11.80 21.35
C SER A 177 -13.89 -13.03 20.44
N GLY A 178 -14.45 -14.17 20.82
CA GLY A 178 -14.44 -15.39 20.00
C GLY A 178 -13.03 -15.84 19.60
N ARG A 179 -12.78 -16.00 18.29
CA ARG A 179 -11.48 -16.39 17.73
C ARG A 179 -10.36 -15.38 17.98
N TRP A 180 -10.70 -14.16 18.40
CA TRP A 180 -9.74 -13.08 18.66
C TRP A 180 -9.44 -12.86 20.15
N SER A 181 -10.01 -13.66 21.05
CA SER A 181 -9.84 -13.49 22.50
C SER A 181 -8.37 -13.52 22.98
N ASN A 182 -7.47 -14.15 22.22
CA ASN A 182 -6.04 -14.20 22.50
C ASN A 182 -5.27 -12.98 21.97
N PHE A 183 -5.89 -12.15 21.14
CA PHE A 183 -5.22 -11.00 20.51
C PHE A 183 -4.93 -9.78 21.40
N PRO A 184 -5.69 -9.48 22.48
CA PRO A 184 -5.33 -8.43 23.43
C PRO A 184 -3.95 -8.63 24.05
N GLY A 185 -3.50 -9.89 24.11
CA GLY A 185 -2.24 -10.29 24.73
C GLY A 185 -1.04 -10.26 23.78
N PHE A 186 -1.18 -9.85 22.52
CA PHE A 186 -0.02 -9.64 21.65
C PHE A 186 0.51 -8.21 21.84
N PRO A 187 1.62 -8.02 22.56
CA PRO A 187 2.18 -6.69 22.70
C PRO A 187 2.88 -6.28 21.40
N GLY A 188 2.76 -4.99 21.12
CA GLY A 188 3.44 -4.32 20.01
C GLY A 188 2.60 -4.19 18.75
N PHE A 189 3.22 -3.60 17.74
CA PHE A 189 2.54 -3.04 16.58
C PHE A 189 2.79 -3.92 15.36
N HIS A 190 1.74 -4.12 14.57
CA HIS A 190 1.78 -4.99 13.40
C HIS A 190 1.77 -4.16 12.11
N ASP A 191 2.40 -4.71 11.08
CA ASP A 191 2.35 -4.24 9.69
C ASP A 191 2.58 -2.73 9.53
N PRO A 192 3.74 -2.19 9.97
CA PRO A 192 4.05 -0.79 9.82
C PRO A 192 4.10 -0.39 8.34
N ARG A 193 3.58 0.80 8.04
CA ARG A 193 3.65 1.42 6.71
C ARG A 193 4.07 2.86 6.87
N ILE A 194 5.23 3.24 6.34
CA ILE A 194 5.71 4.63 6.38
C ILE A 194 5.61 5.27 5.01
N PHE A 195 5.27 6.55 4.97
CA PHE A 195 5.11 7.32 3.74
C PHE A 195 5.16 8.83 4.04
N TRP A 196 5.35 9.63 2.98
CA TRP A 196 5.21 11.08 3.05
C TRP A 196 3.76 11.47 2.83
N SER A 197 3.25 12.43 3.62
CA SER A 197 2.05 13.18 3.25
C SER A 197 2.35 14.15 2.10
N ASN A 198 1.32 14.69 1.45
CA ASN A 198 1.49 15.79 0.49
C ASN A 198 2.16 17.03 1.11
N ARG A 199 2.02 17.21 2.43
CA ARG A 199 2.65 18.29 3.20
C ARG A 199 4.10 18.01 3.62
N GLY A 200 4.64 16.86 3.23
CA GLY A 200 5.98 16.47 3.64
C GLY A 200 6.09 16.03 5.10
N GLU A 201 5.01 15.57 5.72
CA GLU A 201 5.08 14.92 7.03
C GLU A 201 5.48 13.45 6.85
N PRO A 202 6.46 12.94 7.62
CA PRO A 202 6.78 11.53 7.63
C PRO A 202 5.77 10.81 8.52
N LEU A 203 4.81 10.10 7.93
CA LEU A 203 3.74 9.42 8.65
C LEU A 203 4.00 7.92 8.73
N ILE A 204 3.48 7.29 9.78
CA ILE A 204 3.44 5.85 9.97
C ILE A 204 2.00 5.40 10.26
N ILE A 205 1.55 4.37 9.54
CA ILE A 205 0.37 3.57 9.93
C ILE A 205 0.86 2.31 10.61
N VAL A 206 0.23 1.95 11.73
CA VAL A 206 0.48 0.71 12.45
C VAL A 206 -0.81 0.05 12.89
N ASN A 207 -0.83 -1.27 12.97
CA ASN A 207 -1.95 -2.02 13.54
C ASN A 207 -1.70 -2.29 15.03
N SER A 208 -2.71 -2.07 15.86
CA SER A 208 -2.67 -2.29 17.31
C SER A 208 -4.07 -2.52 17.86
N ALA A 209 -4.18 -2.85 19.14
CA ALA A 209 -5.45 -2.95 19.84
C ALA A 209 -6.37 -1.74 19.59
N SER A 210 -7.67 -1.99 19.39
CA SER A 210 -8.66 -0.97 19.05
C SER A 210 -9.61 -0.67 20.21
N GLN A 211 -10.03 0.59 20.32
CA GLN A 211 -11.09 0.99 21.25
C GLN A 211 -12.48 0.56 20.75
N TYR A 212 -12.63 0.32 19.45
CA TYR A 212 -13.92 0.09 18.81
C TYR A 212 -14.09 -1.35 18.28
N GLY A 213 -12.99 -2.06 18.05
CA GLY A 213 -12.94 -3.47 17.66
C GLY A 213 -11.93 -4.26 18.50
N CYS A 214 -11.34 -5.30 17.92
CA CYS A 214 -10.21 -6.00 18.52
C CYS A 214 -8.88 -5.36 18.10
N LEU A 215 -8.66 -5.25 16.78
CA LEU A 215 -7.47 -4.63 16.19
C LEU A 215 -7.87 -3.50 15.23
N GLY A 216 -7.17 -2.38 15.32
CA GLY A 216 -7.40 -1.14 14.58
C GLY A 216 -6.13 -0.63 13.94
N LEU A 217 -6.27 0.20 12.90
CA LEU A 217 -5.14 0.93 12.32
C LEU A 217 -5.01 2.30 12.95
N TRP A 218 -3.78 2.69 13.25
CA TRP A 218 -3.44 3.95 13.90
C TRP A 218 -2.46 4.73 13.03
N LEU A 219 -2.72 6.03 12.86
CA LEU A 219 -1.87 6.97 12.17
C LEU A 219 -1.08 7.80 13.19
N LEU A 220 0.20 8.04 12.89
CA LEU A 220 1.10 8.82 13.73
C LEU A 220 2.17 9.51 12.87
N ASP A 221 2.70 10.63 13.34
CA ASP A 221 3.92 11.20 12.80
C ASP A 221 5.15 10.41 13.28
N LEU A 222 5.94 9.89 12.35
CA LEU A 222 7.08 9.02 12.64
C LEU A 222 8.13 9.69 13.54
N ARG A 223 8.25 11.03 13.51
CA ARG A 223 9.18 11.79 14.35
C ARG A 223 8.86 11.69 15.84
N THR A 224 7.63 11.33 16.19
CA THR A 224 7.19 11.19 17.59
C THR A 224 7.71 9.92 18.27
N VAL A 225 7.99 8.88 17.48
CA VAL A 225 8.46 7.57 17.94
C VAL A 225 9.90 7.27 17.51
N TYR A 226 10.42 8.05 16.57
CA TYR A 226 11.83 8.06 16.18
C TYR A 226 12.35 9.50 16.16
N THR A 227 12.74 10.00 17.33
CA THR A 227 13.11 11.41 17.56
C THR A 227 14.32 11.87 16.75
N ASP A 228 15.24 10.97 16.44
CA ASP A 228 16.44 11.28 15.64
C ASP A 228 16.09 11.67 14.20
N LEU A 229 14.92 11.24 13.70
CA LEU A 229 14.44 11.65 12.38
C LEU A 229 14.26 13.17 12.30
N ALA A 230 13.86 13.82 13.39
CA ALA A 230 13.74 15.27 13.41
C ALA A 230 15.10 15.95 13.16
N ALA A 231 16.19 15.40 13.71
CA ALA A 231 17.54 15.90 13.48
C ALA A 231 18.05 15.60 12.06
N VAL A 232 17.68 14.44 11.51
CA VAL A 232 17.97 14.06 10.11
C VAL A 232 17.29 15.01 9.12
N LEU A 233 16.04 15.39 9.40
CA LEU A 233 15.24 16.26 8.54
C LEU A 233 15.51 17.75 8.78
N LEU A 234 16.25 18.11 9.83
CA LEU A 234 16.61 19.49 10.12
C LEU A 234 17.61 20.00 9.08
N ARG A 235 17.27 21.08 8.40
CA ARG A 235 18.19 21.79 7.51
C ARG A 235 19.10 22.70 8.34
N ASP A 236 20.43 22.58 8.15
CA ASP A 236 21.50 23.31 8.85
C ASP A 236 21.01 24.58 9.55
N GLY A 237 20.97 24.57 10.89
CA GLY A 237 20.27 25.49 11.82
C GLY A 237 20.54 27.00 11.74
N LYS A 238 20.69 27.56 10.54
CA LYS A 238 21.01 28.94 10.22
C LYS A 238 19.81 29.77 9.77
N ARG A 239 18.60 29.21 9.63
CA ARG A 239 17.40 30.02 9.32
C ARG A 239 16.16 29.58 10.11
N LYS A 240 15.57 30.56 10.81
CA LYS A 240 14.29 30.47 11.54
C LYS A 240 13.06 30.27 10.64
N SER A 241 13.20 30.34 9.31
CA SER A 241 12.07 30.40 8.37
C SER A 241 11.53 29.04 7.92
N TRP A 242 12.31 27.96 8.01
CA TRP A 242 11.81 26.61 7.78
C TRP A 242 11.51 25.97 9.13
N GLN A 243 10.30 26.19 9.63
CA GLN A 243 9.78 25.39 10.72
C GLN A 243 9.47 24.02 10.13
N SER A 244 10.11 22.97 10.66
CA SER A 244 9.77 21.59 10.32
C SER A 244 8.24 21.43 10.25
N PRO A 245 7.68 20.70 9.26
CA PRO A 245 6.23 20.61 9.09
C PRO A 245 5.57 20.35 10.44
N VAL A 246 4.55 21.15 10.77
CA VAL A 246 3.83 21.07 12.05
C VAL A 246 3.42 19.62 12.28
N ILE A 247 3.80 19.05 13.42
CA ILE A 247 3.42 17.68 13.80
C ILE A 247 1.92 17.67 14.11
N ARG A 248 1.09 17.32 13.13
CA ARG A 248 -0.38 17.23 13.31
C ARG A 248 -0.77 15.94 14.02
N TYR A 249 -0.20 14.82 13.61
CA TYR A 249 -0.48 13.50 14.19
C TYR A 249 0.49 13.18 15.32
N ARG A 250 0.54 14.04 16.35
CA ARG A 250 1.45 13.87 17.50
C ARG A 250 1.12 12.62 18.33
N HIS A 251 -0.15 12.27 18.39
CA HIS A 251 -0.66 11.15 19.15
C HIS A 251 -1.28 10.12 18.20
N LEU A 252 -1.33 8.87 18.65
CA LEU A 252 -1.94 7.78 17.90
C LEU A 252 -3.39 8.14 17.56
N THR A 253 -3.67 8.22 16.26
CA THR A 253 -4.98 8.56 15.70
C THR A 253 -5.61 7.29 15.13
N GLU A 254 -6.64 6.73 15.78
CA GLU A 254 -7.30 5.53 15.28
C GLU A 254 -8.09 5.86 14.01
N LEU A 255 -7.89 5.08 12.95
CA LEU A 255 -8.71 5.18 11.73
C LEU A 255 -10.05 4.49 11.97
N THR A 256 -11.16 5.18 11.67
CA THR A 256 -12.49 4.78 12.12
C THR A 256 -13.52 4.76 10.99
N ARG A 257 -14.42 3.76 10.97
CA ARG A 257 -15.62 3.74 10.09
C ARG A 257 -16.87 3.37 10.88
N LEU A 258 -18.04 3.49 10.25
CA LEU A 258 -19.32 3.10 10.85
C LEU A 258 -19.48 1.57 10.91
N ASP A 259 -19.16 0.87 9.82
CA ASP A 259 -19.34 -0.56 9.63
C ASP A 259 -18.04 -1.35 9.90
N ARG A 260 -17.55 -1.26 11.13
CA ARG A 260 -16.24 -1.82 11.51
C ARG A 260 -16.22 -3.35 11.51
N ALA A 261 -15.08 -3.89 11.10
CA ALA A 261 -14.72 -5.27 11.38
C ALA A 261 -14.08 -5.38 12.77
N GLU A 262 -14.04 -6.59 13.34
CA GLU A 262 -13.27 -6.85 14.57
C GLU A 262 -11.77 -6.59 14.37
N VAL A 263 -11.26 -6.80 13.16
CA VAL A 263 -9.86 -6.58 12.79
C VAL A 263 -9.80 -5.70 11.55
N GLU A 264 -9.32 -4.47 11.70
CA GLU A 264 -9.15 -3.53 10.60
C GLU A 264 -7.78 -3.72 9.91
N LYS A 265 -7.79 -3.84 8.58
CA LYS A 265 -6.57 -4.00 7.75
C LYS A 265 -6.58 -3.21 6.43
N ASN A 266 -7.71 -2.60 6.07
CA ASN A 266 -7.95 -2.03 4.75
C ASN A 266 -8.19 -0.52 4.84
N TRP A 267 -7.11 0.29 4.87
CA TRP A 267 -7.17 1.74 4.91
C TRP A 267 -6.13 2.37 3.97
N MET A 268 -6.59 2.91 2.85
CA MET A 268 -5.75 3.56 1.84
C MET A 268 -5.87 5.07 1.95
N LEU A 269 -4.78 5.73 2.34
CA LEU A 269 -4.74 7.17 2.48
C LEU A 269 -4.52 7.84 1.13
N PHE A 270 -5.32 8.87 0.88
CA PHE A 270 -5.25 9.80 -0.22
C PHE A 270 -4.95 11.18 0.35
N PHE A 271 -4.13 11.93 -0.36
CA PHE A 271 -3.71 13.27 0.05
C PHE A 271 -4.22 14.27 -0.99
N PRO A 272 -5.49 14.68 -0.90
CA PRO A 272 -6.06 15.62 -1.86
C PRO A 272 -5.47 17.01 -1.65
N GLY A 273 -5.23 17.72 -2.74
CA GLY A 273 -4.59 19.04 -2.70
C GLY A 273 -3.07 18.96 -2.73
N GLY A 274 -2.43 20.06 -3.13
CA GLY A 274 -0.98 20.20 -3.30
C GLY A 274 -0.53 20.64 -4.71
N SER A 275 -1.44 21.06 -5.60
CA SER A 275 -1.07 21.44 -6.97
C SER A 275 -1.31 22.91 -7.35
N SER A 276 -2.05 23.74 -6.58
CA SER A 276 -2.28 25.12 -7.07
C SER A 276 -2.80 26.22 -6.13
N SER A 277 -3.35 25.96 -4.94
CA SER A 277 -3.90 27.07 -4.15
C SER A 277 -2.78 27.81 -3.42
N SER A 278 -2.60 29.08 -3.75
CA SER A 278 -1.83 30.05 -2.94
C SER A 278 -2.40 30.24 -1.53
N ASP A 279 -3.57 29.67 -1.25
CA ASP A 279 -4.18 29.63 0.06
C ASP A 279 -3.55 28.51 0.88
N ASN A 280 -2.62 28.91 1.76
CA ASN A 280 -1.91 28.03 2.71
C ASN A 280 -2.85 27.25 3.65
N ASP A 281 -4.14 27.59 3.69
CA ASP A 281 -5.13 27.00 4.59
C ASP A 281 -5.96 25.87 3.94
N ASP A 282 -5.87 25.66 2.62
CA ASP A 282 -6.80 24.81 1.86
C ASP A 282 -6.23 23.46 1.41
N GLU A 283 -5.00 23.12 1.80
CA GLU A 283 -4.46 21.78 1.52
C GLU A 283 -5.24 20.73 2.31
N GLY A 284 -6.03 19.88 1.65
CA GLY A 284 -7.07 19.07 2.31
C GLY A 284 -6.59 18.13 3.41
N ASP A 285 -7.50 17.82 4.34
CA ASP A 285 -7.31 16.71 5.30
C ASP A 285 -7.11 15.38 4.56
N ILE A 286 -6.46 14.41 5.23
CA ILE A 286 -6.22 13.09 4.66
C ILE A 286 -7.58 12.42 4.42
N VAL A 287 -7.78 11.86 3.23
CA VAL A 287 -8.95 11.05 2.92
C VAL A 287 -8.55 9.58 2.97
N VAL A 288 -9.37 8.72 3.55
CA VAL A 288 -9.11 7.28 3.59
C VAL A 288 -10.20 6.50 2.91
N GLN A 289 -9.80 5.61 2.01
CA GLN A 289 -10.67 4.58 1.46
C GLN A 289 -10.53 3.30 2.28
N TYR A 290 -11.64 2.71 2.69
CA TYR A 290 -11.63 1.45 3.45
C TYR A 290 -12.43 0.30 2.82
N ASP A 291 -13.30 0.60 1.85
CA ASP A 291 -14.00 -0.41 1.06
C ASP A 291 -13.64 -0.23 -0.43
N ILE A 292 -12.90 -1.21 -0.96
CA ILE A 292 -12.38 -1.21 -2.34
C ILE A 292 -13.43 -1.77 -3.32
N ALA A 293 -14.21 -2.75 -2.88
CA ALA A 293 -15.24 -3.42 -3.66
C ALA A 293 -16.57 -3.47 -2.88
N PRO A 294 -17.72 -3.57 -3.56
CA PRO A 294 -19.02 -3.61 -2.90
C PRO A 294 -19.12 -4.88 -2.06
N LYS A 295 -19.67 -4.75 -0.85
CA LYS A 295 -20.04 -5.90 -0.03
C LYS A 295 -21.37 -6.43 -0.55
N TYR A 296 -21.33 -7.48 -1.38
CA TYR A 296 -22.55 -8.23 -1.70
C TYR A 296 -22.86 -9.16 -0.54
N ASP A 297 -23.99 -8.92 0.12
CA ASP A 297 -24.49 -9.85 1.11
C ASP A 297 -25.19 -11.01 0.38
N PHE A 298 -24.51 -12.14 0.28
CA PHE A 298 -25.07 -13.38 -0.27
C PHE A 298 -26.01 -14.10 0.72
N SER A 299 -26.31 -13.50 1.89
CA SER A 299 -27.16 -14.12 2.92
C SER A 299 -28.65 -14.22 2.56
N VAL A 300 -29.07 -13.84 1.35
CA VAL A 300 -30.39 -14.22 0.83
C VAL A 300 -30.39 -15.72 0.50
N ASN A 301 -30.60 -16.53 1.53
CA ASN A 301 -30.90 -17.95 1.45
C ASN A 301 -32.07 -18.20 0.49
N GLN A 302 -31.81 -18.45 -0.79
CA GLN A 302 -32.60 -19.44 -1.52
C GLN A 302 -32.07 -20.80 -1.12
N ALA A 303 -32.65 -21.35 -0.06
CA ALA A 303 -32.51 -22.75 0.30
C ALA A 303 -33.09 -23.60 -0.85
N PHE A 304 -32.26 -23.96 -1.83
CA PHE A 304 -32.56 -25.07 -2.73
C PHE A 304 -32.39 -26.37 -1.94
N HIS A 305 -33.39 -26.69 -1.12
CA HIS A 305 -33.57 -28.05 -0.64
C HIS A 305 -33.98 -28.92 -1.83
N LEU A 306 -33.00 -29.59 -2.42
CA LEU A 306 -33.21 -30.76 -3.27
C LEU A 306 -33.83 -31.87 -2.41
N HIS A 307 -35.16 -31.86 -2.27
CA HIS A 307 -35.90 -33.03 -1.84
C HIS A 307 -35.88 -34.06 -2.97
N GLN A 308 -34.83 -34.88 -3.02
CA GLN A 308 -34.92 -36.18 -3.71
C GLN A 308 -35.76 -37.11 -2.84
N LYS A 309 -37.03 -37.31 -3.22
CA LYS A 309 -37.83 -38.45 -2.76
C LYS A 309 -37.28 -39.72 -3.43
N PRO A 310 -37.00 -40.80 -2.70
CA PRO A 310 -36.73 -42.09 -3.30
C PRO A 310 -38.07 -42.74 -3.67
N ASN A 311 -38.47 -42.62 -4.95
CA ASN A 311 -39.49 -43.51 -5.51
C ASN A 311 -38.79 -44.72 -6.13
N GLY A 312 -38.73 -45.80 -5.36
CA GLY A 312 -38.44 -47.13 -5.89
C GLY A 312 -39.71 -47.73 -6.48
N ASN A 313 -39.70 -48.00 -7.79
CA ASN A 313 -40.25 -49.21 -8.41
C ASN A 313 -40.09 -49.15 -9.93
N GLY A 314 -39.52 -50.23 -10.49
CA GLY A 314 -39.95 -50.73 -11.80
C GLY A 314 -38.98 -50.60 -12.98
N SER A 315 -38.41 -51.76 -13.34
CA SER A 315 -38.38 -52.27 -14.72
C SER A 315 -37.40 -51.65 -15.74
N LEU A 316 -36.31 -52.40 -15.97
CA LEU A 316 -35.43 -52.36 -17.13
C LEU A 316 -36.18 -52.43 -18.47
N SER A 317 -35.99 -51.42 -19.31
CA SER A 317 -36.03 -51.59 -20.77
C SER A 317 -35.18 -50.49 -21.44
N LEU A 318 -34.19 -50.93 -22.23
CA LEU A 318 -33.59 -50.17 -23.32
C LEU A 318 -34.53 -50.31 -24.53
N PRO A 319 -34.73 -49.32 -25.44
CA PRO A 319 -33.62 -48.89 -26.31
C PRO A 319 -33.65 -47.46 -26.93
N LEU A 320 -32.49 -47.10 -27.51
CA LEU A 320 -32.21 -46.18 -28.64
C LEU A 320 -32.21 -44.63 -28.43
N PRO A 321 -31.38 -43.90 -29.22
CA PRO A 321 -31.04 -42.50 -28.98
C PRO A 321 -31.95 -41.55 -29.77
N ALA A 322 -32.54 -40.56 -29.08
CA ALA A 322 -33.24 -39.47 -29.73
C ALA A 322 -32.87 -38.12 -29.08
N SER A 323 -32.25 -37.26 -29.90
CA SER A 323 -32.44 -35.81 -29.94
C SER A 323 -32.62 -35.06 -28.61
N HIS A 324 -31.53 -34.52 -28.06
CA HIS A 324 -31.59 -33.49 -27.02
C HIS A 324 -32.04 -32.14 -27.63
N HIS A 325 -33.32 -31.84 -27.48
CA HIS A 325 -33.83 -30.47 -27.51
C HIS A 325 -33.37 -29.75 -26.24
N VAL A 326 -32.46 -28.78 -26.39
CA VAL A 326 -32.10 -27.84 -25.33
C VAL A 326 -33.22 -26.81 -25.22
N SER A 327 -34.10 -26.96 -24.22
CA SER A 327 -35.07 -25.95 -23.85
C SER A 327 -34.37 -24.82 -23.09
N ASN A 328 -34.18 -23.67 -23.75
CA ASN A 328 -33.78 -22.42 -23.12
C ASN A 328 -34.88 -21.95 -22.17
N SER A 329 -34.73 -22.23 -20.88
CA SER A 329 -35.52 -21.58 -19.84
C SER A 329 -34.83 -20.27 -19.44
N THR A 330 -35.25 -19.17 -20.06
CA THR A 330 -34.94 -17.80 -19.63
C THR A 330 -35.62 -17.54 -18.29
N TYR A 331 -34.87 -17.70 -17.20
CA TYR A 331 -35.27 -17.20 -15.89
C TYR A 331 -34.85 -15.73 -15.78
N THR A 332 -35.78 -14.83 -16.03
CA THR A 332 -35.68 -13.42 -15.63
C THR A 332 -35.87 -13.32 -14.12
N THR A 333 -34.76 -13.34 -13.38
CA THR A 333 -34.73 -12.85 -12.00
C THR A 333 -34.62 -11.33 -12.03
N THR A 334 -35.70 -10.63 -11.69
CA THR A 334 -35.66 -9.20 -11.40
C THR A 334 -34.82 -8.99 -10.12
N PRO A 335 -33.67 -8.30 -10.18
CA PRO A 335 -32.91 -8.00 -8.99
C PRO A 335 -33.73 -7.00 -8.16
N THR A 336 -34.24 -7.42 -7.00
CA THR A 336 -34.63 -6.47 -5.97
C THR A 336 -33.38 -5.67 -5.59
N ALA A 337 -33.51 -4.34 -5.56
CA ALA A 337 -32.43 -3.38 -5.36
C ALA A 337 -31.72 -3.58 -4.00
N ALA A 338 -30.86 -4.59 -3.91
CA ALA A 338 -29.85 -4.69 -2.88
C ALA A 338 -28.94 -3.48 -3.08
N SER A 339 -28.83 -2.63 -2.06
CA SER A 339 -28.02 -1.42 -2.12
C SER A 339 -26.57 -1.81 -2.46
N THR A 340 -26.19 -1.63 -3.71
CA THR A 340 -24.80 -1.62 -4.16
C THR A 340 -24.16 -0.38 -3.56
N ALA A 341 -23.87 -0.44 -2.25
CA ALA A 341 -23.00 0.54 -1.64
C ALA A 341 -21.67 0.43 -2.39
N GLY A 342 -21.38 1.47 -3.17
CA GLY A 342 -20.10 1.60 -3.86
C GLY A 342 -18.95 1.68 -2.86
N ARG A 343 -17.76 2.04 -3.36
CA ARG A 343 -16.59 2.30 -2.51
C ARG A 343 -16.95 3.34 -1.44
N THR A 344 -16.19 3.39 -0.35
CA THR A 344 -16.38 4.44 0.65
C THR A 344 -15.05 5.10 0.98
N LEU A 345 -15.03 6.43 0.86
CA LEU A 345 -13.95 7.29 1.31
C LEU A 345 -14.47 8.12 2.48
N SER A 346 -13.64 8.32 3.51
CA SER A 346 -13.92 9.14 4.68
C SER A 346 -12.79 10.13 4.96
N LEU A 347 -13.09 11.23 5.65
CA LEU A 347 -12.09 12.25 5.98
C LEU A 347 -11.44 11.96 7.35
N VAL A 348 -10.12 12.04 7.47
CA VAL A 348 -9.41 11.99 8.76
C VAL A 348 -9.17 13.43 9.22
N HIS A 349 -9.94 13.85 10.21
CA HIS A 349 -9.78 15.19 10.75
C HIS A 349 -8.58 15.24 11.69
N SER A 350 -7.56 16.02 11.28
CA SER A 350 -6.25 16.07 11.94
C SER A 350 -6.29 16.52 13.40
N ASN A 351 -7.22 17.42 13.77
CA ASN A 351 -7.28 17.98 15.14
C ASN A 351 -8.01 17.10 16.16
N THR A 352 -8.91 16.22 15.71
CA THR A 352 -9.71 15.36 16.59
C THR A 352 -9.26 13.91 16.54
N GLY A 353 -8.45 13.54 15.54
CA GLY A 353 -8.09 12.16 15.27
C GLY A 353 -9.31 11.28 14.95
N THR A 354 -10.43 11.90 14.58
CA THR A 354 -11.65 11.19 14.24
C THR A 354 -11.77 11.11 12.73
N THR A 355 -12.08 9.91 12.24
CA THR A 355 -12.50 9.77 10.85
C THR A 355 -13.98 10.15 10.79
N ILE A 356 -14.32 11.10 9.93
CA ILE A 356 -15.70 11.50 9.68
C ILE A 356 -16.27 10.54 8.63
N PRO A 357 -17.26 9.71 8.98
CA PRO A 357 -17.85 8.75 8.07
C PRO A 357 -18.85 9.44 7.15
N THR A 358 -18.34 10.29 6.27
CA THR A 358 -19.11 10.85 5.16
C THR A 358 -18.66 10.09 3.92
N ASN A 359 -19.55 9.33 3.27
CA ASN A 359 -19.16 8.66 2.03
C ASN A 359 -18.88 9.72 0.95
N LEU A 360 -17.60 9.95 0.66
CA LEU A 360 -17.17 10.94 -0.33
C LEU A 360 -17.19 10.41 -1.78
N THR A 361 -17.63 9.17 -2.02
CA THR A 361 -17.80 8.65 -3.38
C THR A 361 -19.20 8.91 -3.93
N SER A 362 -19.31 8.85 -5.26
CA SER A 362 -20.63 8.69 -5.89
C SER A 362 -21.28 7.37 -5.45
N LEU A 363 -22.57 7.41 -5.08
CA LEU A 363 -23.38 6.21 -4.79
C LEU A 363 -23.55 5.30 -6.02
N PHE A 364 -23.41 5.86 -7.22
CA PHE A 364 -23.61 5.15 -8.49
C PHE A 364 -22.31 4.71 -9.15
N GLN A 365 -21.18 4.86 -8.44
CA GLN A 365 -19.92 4.46 -9.01
C GLN A 365 -19.86 2.93 -9.18
N SER A 366 -19.83 2.49 -10.45
CA SER A 366 -19.48 1.12 -10.81
C SER A 366 -18.11 0.78 -10.23
N THR A 367 -17.99 -0.41 -9.63
CA THR A 367 -16.69 -0.94 -9.27
C THR A 367 -16.21 -1.81 -10.41
N CYS A 368 -15.02 -1.54 -10.93
CA CYS A 368 -14.38 -2.47 -11.86
C CYS A 368 -13.79 -3.69 -11.17
N PHE A 369 -13.90 -3.80 -9.85
CA PHE A 369 -13.65 -5.06 -9.17
C PHE A 369 -14.81 -6.02 -9.42
N PRO A 370 -14.54 -7.30 -9.72
CA PRO A 370 -15.54 -8.32 -9.58
C PRO A 370 -16.05 -8.36 -8.13
N PRO A 371 -17.20 -9.01 -7.86
CA PRO A 371 -17.74 -9.15 -6.51
C PRO A 371 -16.67 -9.50 -5.48
N SER A 372 -16.84 -8.99 -4.25
CA SER A 372 -15.85 -9.12 -3.18
C SER A 372 -15.42 -10.57 -2.89
N SER A 373 -16.25 -11.55 -3.23
CA SER A 373 -15.90 -12.96 -3.31
C SER A 373 -15.73 -13.41 -4.76
N VAL A 374 -14.50 -13.75 -5.15
CA VAL A 374 -14.19 -14.41 -6.42
C VAL A 374 -13.72 -15.82 -6.12
N PHE A 375 -14.26 -16.83 -6.79
CA PHE A 375 -13.70 -18.17 -6.72
C PHE A 375 -12.64 -18.34 -7.81
N ASP A 376 -11.49 -18.91 -7.49
CA ASP A 376 -10.54 -19.33 -8.52
C ASP A 376 -10.94 -20.67 -9.14
N SER A 377 -10.15 -21.13 -10.11
CA SER A 377 -10.31 -22.43 -10.76
C SER A 377 -10.21 -23.62 -9.80
N LEU A 378 -9.71 -23.40 -8.58
CA LEU A 378 -9.57 -24.42 -7.53
C LEU A 378 -10.72 -24.35 -6.51
N GLY A 379 -11.71 -23.47 -6.73
CA GLY A 379 -12.84 -23.27 -5.82
C GLY A 379 -12.46 -22.53 -4.54
N GLN A 380 -11.30 -21.88 -4.48
CA GLN A 380 -10.87 -21.11 -3.32
C GLN A 380 -11.49 -19.72 -3.34
N ARG A 381 -11.94 -19.26 -2.17
CA ARG A 381 -12.54 -17.94 -2.04
C ARG A 381 -11.45 -16.86 -1.96
N GLY A 382 -11.40 -16.04 -3.00
CA GLY A 382 -10.63 -14.81 -3.09
C GLY A 382 -11.39 -13.63 -2.50
N HIS A 383 -10.71 -12.76 -1.74
CA HIS A 383 -11.22 -11.48 -1.27
C HIS A 383 -10.26 -10.35 -1.57
N TRP A 384 -10.80 -9.17 -1.85
CA TRP A 384 -10.00 -7.97 -2.09
C TRP A 384 -9.58 -7.34 -0.77
N HIS A 385 -8.29 -7.05 -0.63
CA HIS A 385 -7.77 -6.31 0.51
C HIS A 385 -6.65 -5.38 0.07
N GLN A 386 -6.40 -4.34 0.86
CA GLN A 386 -5.39 -3.34 0.54
C GLN A 386 -3.98 -3.86 0.86
N SER A 387 -3.05 -3.69 -0.07
CA SER A 387 -1.64 -4.00 0.19
C SER A 387 -0.86 -2.77 0.62
N THR A 388 -0.91 -1.69 -0.17
CA THR A 388 -0.07 -0.50 0.00
C THR A 388 -0.89 0.77 0.24
N ASN A 389 -0.26 1.83 0.77
CA ASN A 389 -0.81 3.20 0.70
C ASN A 389 -0.96 3.65 -0.77
N ALA A 390 -1.75 4.68 -1.05
CA ALA A 390 -1.76 5.27 -2.38
C ALA A 390 -0.58 6.23 -2.57
N LEU A 391 -0.09 6.33 -3.81
CA LEU A 391 0.94 7.27 -4.22
C LEU A 391 0.37 8.20 -5.30
N LYS A 392 0.74 9.49 -5.24
CA LYS A 392 0.35 10.48 -6.24
C LYS A 392 1.23 10.34 -7.47
N LEU A 393 0.62 10.14 -8.64
CA LEU A 393 1.29 10.00 -9.93
C LEU A 393 0.77 11.07 -10.89
N ILE A 394 1.69 11.72 -11.61
CA ILE A 394 1.36 12.62 -12.71
C ILE A 394 1.49 11.85 -14.01
N LEU A 395 0.42 11.86 -14.82
CA LEU A 395 0.35 11.20 -16.12
C LEU A 395 1.11 12.00 -17.20
N CYS A 396 2.40 12.18 -16.97
CA CYS A 396 3.41 12.63 -17.93
C CYS A 396 4.79 12.17 -17.44
N THR A 397 5.80 12.22 -18.30
CA THR A 397 7.19 11.91 -17.95
C THR A 397 7.91 13.13 -17.40
N ARG A 398 9.05 12.93 -16.71
CA ARG A 398 9.87 14.07 -16.24
C ARG A 398 10.40 14.93 -17.38
N SER A 399 10.75 14.35 -18.52
CA SER A 399 11.19 15.11 -19.69
C SER A 399 10.07 16.03 -20.21
N GLN A 400 8.85 15.50 -20.31
CA GLN A 400 7.66 16.28 -20.68
C GLN A 400 7.31 17.38 -19.66
N PHE A 401 7.63 17.16 -18.40
CA PHE A 401 7.50 18.20 -17.40
C PHE A 401 8.51 19.33 -17.61
N ARG A 402 9.78 18.99 -17.89
CA ARG A 402 10.87 19.95 -18.09
C ARG A 402 10.71 20.80 -19.36
N ASP A 403 10.23 20.20 -20.44
CA ASP A 403 10.00 20.91 -21.70
C ASP A 403 8.66 21.68 -21.76
N GLY A 404 7.85 21.59 -20.70
CA GLY A 404 6.56 22.27 -20.56
C GLY A 404 5.38 21.57 -21.25
N THR A 405 5.59 20.45 -21.94
CA THR A 405 4.52 19.69 -22.63
C THR A 405 3.54 19.01 -21.66
N CYS A 406 3.92 18.82 -20.39
CA CYS A 406 3.04 18.33 -19.33
C CYS A 406 1.95 19.36 -18.93
N GLY A 407 2.00 20.58 -19.45
CA GLY A 407 1.09 21.67 -19.08
C GLY A 407 1.39 22.24 -17.69
N PRO A 408 0.73 23.34 -17.32
CA PRO A 408 1.02 24.03 -16.07
C PRO A 408 0.55 23.20 -14.86
N ARG A 409 1.38 23.16 -13.80
CA ARG A 409 1.11 22.40 -12.56
C ARG A 409 -0.27 22.68 -11.97
N ARG A 410 -0.71 23.95 -12.06
CA ARG A 410 -2.00 24.37 -11.50
C ARG A 410 -3.22 23.68 -12.12
N ASP A 411 -3.08 23.15 -13.33
CA ASP A 411 -4.17 22.54 -14.09
C ASP A 411 -4.14 21.00 -14.00
N TRP A 412 -3.12 20.39 -13.39
CA TRP A 412 -3.00 18.91 -13.36
C TRP A 412 -4.18 18.23 -12.67
N LEU A 413 -4.67 18.81 -11.58
CA LEU A 413 -5.81 18.27 -10.84
C LEU A 413 -7.11 18.41 -11.65
N SER A 414 -7.38 19.60 -12.20
CA SER A 414 -8.62 19.88 -12.94
C SER A 414 -8.69 19.14 -14.27
N SER A 415 -7.56 19.03 -14.98
CA SER A 415 -7.42 18.30 -16.24
C SER A 415 -7.48 16.77 -16.09
N GLY A 416 -7.30 16.24 -14.88
CA GLY A 416 -7.24 14.81 -14.61
C GLY A 416 -5.87 14.17 -14.83
N ARG A 417 -4.81 14.96 -15.02
CA ARG A 417 -3.44 14.45 -15.14
C ARG A 417 -2.88 13.93 -13.82
N GLU A 418 -3.30 14.54 -12.70
CA GLU A 418 -3.00 14.05 -11.36
C GLU A 418 -3.89 12.85 -11.03
N VAL A 419 -3.26 11.71 -10.72
CA VAL A 419 -3.92 10.47 -10.31
C VAL A 419 -3.29 9.94 -9.02
N HIS A 420 -3.99 9.04 -8.36
CA HIS A 420 -3.43 8.21 -7.30
C HIS A 420 -3.35 6.78 -7.79
N PHE A 421 -2.33 6.01 -7.39
CA PHE A 421 -2.30 4.58 -7.64
C PHE A 421 -1.87 3.79 -6.41
N SER A 422 -2.28 2.52 -6.36
CA SER A 422 -2.05 1.60 -5.25
C SER A 422 -1.89 0.16 -5.75
N ILE A 423 -1.21 -0.69 -4.98
CA ILE A 423 -1.36 -2.14 -5.11
C ILE A 423 -2.45 -2.59 -4.14
N ILE A 424 -3.40 -3.34 -4.69
CA ILE A 424 -4.32 -4.13 -3.89
C ILE A 424 -4.02 -5.61 -4.09
N HIS A 425 -4.43 -6.41 -3.13
CA HIS A 425 -4.32 -7.84 -3.20
C HIS A 425 -5.69 -8.47 -3.41
N ARG A 426 -5.73 -9.53 -4.21
CA ARG A 426 -6.77 -10.55 -4.13
C ARG A 426 -6.18 -11.73 -3.35
N LYS A 427 -6.61 -11.90 -2.11
CA LYS A 427 -6.17 -12.97 -1.22
C LYS A 427 -7.09 -14.16 -1.31
N PHE A 428 -6.52 -15.31 -1.62
CA PHE A 428 -7.20 -16.60 -1.56
C PHE A 428 -6.90 -17.26 -0.23
N SER A 429 -7.97 -17.65 0.46
CA SER A 429 -7.89 -18.38 1.73
C SER A 429 -8.30 -19.83 1.56
N ASN A 430 -7.75 -20.70 2.41
CA ASN A 430 -8.26 -22.07 2.57
C ASN A 430 -9.55 -22.11 3.39
N LEU A 431 -10.07 -23.32 3.65
CA LEU A 431 -11.27 -23.54 4.47
C LEU A 431 -11.14 -23.03 5.92
N LEU A 432 -9.92 -22.80 6.40
CA LEU A 432 -9.61 -22.25 7.73
C LEU A 432 -9.38 -20.73 7.70
N ASP A 433 -9.67 -20.06 6.58
CA ASP A 433 -9.41 -18.63 6.35
C ASP A 433 -7.90 -18.25 6.41
N LEU A 434 -7.02 -19.24 6.31
CA LEU A 434 -5.58 -18.99 6.27
C LEU A 434 -5.17 -18.57 4.85
N PRO A 435 -4.33 -17.54 4.70
CA PRO A 435 -3.80 -17.13 3.41
C PRO A 435 -3.08 -18.29 2.73
N MET A 436 -3.43 -18.55 1.47
CA MET A 436 -2.67 -19.47 0.61
C MET A 436 -1.96 -18.73 -0.52
N ARG A 437 -2.58 -17.65 -1.02
CA ARG A 437 -2.12 -17.01 -2.25
C ARG A 437 -2.57 -15.56 -2.30
N TYR A 438 -1.69 -14.72 -2.84
CA TYR A 438 -1.92 -13.30 -3.03
C TYR A 438 -1.63 -12.95 -4.46
N GLU A 439 -2.60 -12.30 -5.08
CA GLU A 439 -2.45 -11.72 -6.41
C GLU A 439 -2.42 -10.20 -6.31
N ARG A 440 -1.39 -9.57 -6.87
CA ARG A 440 -1.18 -8.13 -6.80
C ARG A 440 -1.76 -7.43 -8.02
N TYR A 441 -2.68 -6.50 -7.80
CA TYR A 441 -3.26 -5.69 -8.86
C TYR A 441 -2.89 -4.23 -8.66
N ALA A 442 -2.42 -3.58 -9.72
CA ALA A 442 -2.27 -2.13 -9.73
C ALA A 442 -3.64 -1.49 -9.96
N VAL A 443 -3.92 -0.42 -9.24
CA VAL A 443 -5.20 0.28 -9.31
C VAL A 443 -4.94 1.76 -9.40
N VAL A 444 -5.68 2.47 -10.25
CA VAL A 444 -5.52 3.91 -10.46
C VAL A 444 -6.84 4.64 -10.22
N TRP A 445 -6.77 5.74 -9.50
CA TRP A 445 -7.88 6.65 -9.17
C TRP A 445 -7.59 8.05 -9.71
N GLU A 446 -8.63 8.80 -10.06
CA GLU A 446 -8.49 10.24 -10.31
C GLU A 446 -7.96 10.96 -9.05
N GLY A 447 -7.12 11.97 -9.24
CA GLY A 447 -6.65 12.83 -8.15
C GLY A 447 -7.73 13.78 -7.65
N ARG A 448 -8.63 14.20 -8.53
CA ARG A 448 -9.76 15.09 -8.23
C ARG A 448 -10.94 14.31 -7.66
N ARG A 449 -11.77 15.02 -6.90
CA ARG A 449 -13.04 14.49 -6.39
C ARG A 449 -13.96 14.08 -7.54
N PRO A 450 -14.69 12.96 -7.42
CA PRO A 450 -14.83 12.09 -6.24
C PRO A 450 -13.83 10.91 -6.19
N TRP A 451 -12.60 11.10 -6.67
CA TRP A 451 -11.54 10.07 -6.71
C TRP A 451 -11.99 8.81 -7.44
N ARG A 452 -12.53 9.03 -8.65
CA ARG A 452 -13.11 7.96 -9.45
C ARG A 452 -12.05 6.90 -9.76
N LEU A 453 -12.40 5.62 -9.63
CA LEU A 453 -11.60 4.51 -10.12
C LEU A 453 -11.46 4.63 -11.64
N ILE A 454 -10.22 4.78 -12.12
CA ILE A 454 -9.91 4.87 -13.55
C ILE A 454 -9.75 3.48 -14.13
N GLY A 455 -8.97 2.64 -13.47
CA GLY A 455 -8.56 1.35 -14.02
C GLY A 455 -7.95 0.43 -12.98
N VAL A 456 -7.98 -0.87 -13.29
CA VAL A 456 -7.29 -1.93 -12.55
C VAL A 456 -6.43 -2.69 -13.56
N SER A 457 -5.24 -3.13 -13.16
CA SER A 457 -4.40 -3.95 -14.04
C SER A 457 -5.19 -5.16 -14.52
N GLN A 458 -5.13 -5.43 -15.82
CA GLN A 458 -5.89 -6.53 -16.40
C GLN A 458 -5.48 -7.88 -15.80
N TRP A 459 -4.22 -7.97 -15.37
CA TRP A 459 -3.60 -9.18 -14.86
C TRP A 459 -2.90 -8.91 -13.52
N PRO A 460 -2.79 -9.93 -12.65
CA PRO A 460 -2.00 -9.84 -11.44
C PRO A 460 -0.50 -9.77 -11.76
N ILE A 461 0.25 -9.09 -10.90
CA ILE A 461 1.65 -8.73 -11.09
C ILE A 461 2.54 -9.64 -10.24
N LEU A 462 3.61 -10.15 -10.85
CA LEU A 462 4.74 -10.80 -10.17
C LEU A 462 6.03 -10.05 -10.50
N PHE A 463 6.98 -10.05 -9.59
CA PHE A 463 8.36 -9.60 -9.83
C PHE A 463 9.22 -10.76 -10.33
N ALA A 464 10.45 -10.46 -10.76
CA ALA A 464 11.33 -11.48 -11.32
C ALA A 464 11.69 -12.51 -10.24
N GLY A 465 11.56 -13.81 -10.55
CA GLY A 465 11.89 -14.90 -9.62
C GLY A 465 10.79 -15.24 -8.59
N GLU A 466 9.67 -14.52 -8.55
CA GLU A 466 8.53 -14.89 -7.68
C GLU A 466 7.71 -16.05 -8.26
N VAL A 467 7.38 -17.01 -7.41
CA VAL A 467 6.50 -18.13 -7.73
C VAL A 467 5.09 -17.80 -7.26
N ALA A 468 4.13 -17.71 -8.18
CA ALA A 468 2.73 -17.75 -7.80
C ALA A 468 2.38 -19.20 -7.41
N GLN A 469 2.08 -19.42 -6.14
CA GLN A 469 1.47 -20.68 -5.70
C GLN A 469 0.04 -20.78 -6.22
N PRO A 470 -0.53 -21.97 -6.43
CA PRO A 470 0.09 -23.29 -6.23
C PRO A 470 0.87 -23.82 -7.45
N TRP A 471 1.17 -22.96 -8.43
CA TRP A 471 1.84 -23.37 -9.66
C TRP A 471 3.33 -23.65 -9.43
N THR A 472 3.86 -24.61 -10.19
CA THR A 472 5.27 -24.99 -10.20
C THR A 472 6.17 -23.87 -10.74
N ARG A 473 7.49 -23.99 -10.55
CA ARG A 473 8.45 -23.03 -11.11
C ARG A 473 8.41 -23.02 -12.63
N GLU A 474 8.25 -24.20 -13.23
CA GLU A 474 8.15 -24.40 -14.68
C GLU A 474 6.90 -23.71 -15.23
N GLU A 475 5.73 -23.88 -14.59
CA GLU A 475 4.50 -23.18 -14.95
C GLU A 475 4.61 -21.66 -14.76
N ASN A 476 5.40 -21.21 -13.78
CA ASN A 476 5.74 -19.80 -13.58
C ASN A 476 6.78 -19.26 -14.59
N GLU A 477 7.25 -20.08 -15.53
CA GLU A 477 8.31 -19.78 -16.52
C GLU A 477 9.63 -19.35 -15.85
N ILE A 478 9.92 -19.89 -14.67
CA ILE A 478 11.19 -19.67 -13.98
C ILE A 478 12.13 -20.80 -14.38
N GLY A 479 12.97 -20.53 -15.37
CA GLY A 479 13.95 -21.50 -15.87
C GLY A 479 14.95 -21.95 -14.80
N SER A 480 15.48 -23.16 -14.96
CA SER A 480 16.55 -23.73 -14.12
C SER A 480 17.88 -22.96 -14.22
N GLU A 481 18.06 -22.13 -15.25
CA GLU A 481 19.28 -21.38 -15.56
C GLU A 481 19.47 -20.08 -14.76
N VAL A 482 18.58 -19.73 -13.81
CA VAL A 482 18.84 -18.63 -12.88
C VAL A 482 19.85 -19.09 -11.81
N GLY A 483 21.05 -19.50 -12.24
CA GLY A 483 22.06 -20.21 -11.46
C GLY A 483 22.92 -19.37 -10.51
N ALA A 484 22.50 -18.15 -10.16
CA ALA A 484 23.27 -17.29 -9.24
C ALA A 484 22.41 -16.42 -8.31
N VAL A 485 21.22 -16.01 -8.74
CA VAL A 485 20.26 -15.27 -7.88
C VAL A 485 19.61 -16.20 -6.84
N THR A 486 19.71 -17.51 -7.07
CA THR A 486 19.01 -18.58 -6.36
C THR A 486 19.68 -19.07 -5.09
N ALA A 487 20.94 -18.75 -4.76
CA ALA A 487 21.56 -19.32 -3.55
C ALA A 487 20.79 -18.97 -2.25
N TRP A 488 20.09 -17.83 -2.21
CA TRP A 488 19.18 -17.47 -1.10
C TRP A 488 17.74 -17.96 -1.31
N PHE A 489 17.24 -17.96 -2.55
CA PHE A 489 15.88 -18.38 -2.91
C PHE A 489 15.70 -19.90 -3.07
N ASP A 490 16.76 -20.69 -3.19
CA ASP A 490 16.72 -22.16 -3.28
C ASP A 490 16.57 -22.81 -1.90
N VAL A 491 16.88 -22.09 -0.82
CA VAL A 491 16.56 -22.50 0.55
C VAL A 491 15.05 -22.32 0.81
N HIS A 492 14.38 -21.43 0.08
CA HIS A 492 12.97 -21.09 0.27
C HIS A 492 12.23 -21.25 -1.07
N LYS A 493 12.03 -22.50 -1.49
CA LYS A 493 11.57 -22.84 -2.86
C LYS A 493 10.18 -22.32 -3.24
N ASP A 494 9.40 -21.83 -2.26
CA ASP A 494 7.96 -21.57 -2.38
C ASP A 494 7.53 -20.15 -1.98
N LEU A 495 8.36 -19.13 -2.21
CA LEU A 495 8.11 -17.77 -1.72
C LEU A 495 6.87 -17.09 -2.34
N THR A 496 5.82 -16.91 -1.53
CA THR A 496 4.67 -16.05 -1.85
C THR A 496 4.85 -14.66 -1.28
N GLY A 497 4.67 -13.63 -2.12
CA GLY A 497 4.67 -12.24 -1.67
C GLY A 497 3.40 -11.91 -0.90
N LEU A 498 3.49 -11.78 0.43
CA LEU A 498 2.32 -11.59 1.32
C LEU A 498 2.01 -10.12 1.58
N ASN A 499 3.05 -9.27 1.69
CA ASN A 499 2.93 -7.85 2.02
C ASN A 499 3.73 -7.00 1.06
N SER A 500 3.19 -5.83 0.69
CA SER A 500 3.91 -4.85 -0.10
C SER A 500 3.91 -3.49 0.60
N SER A 501 5.02 -2.78 0.49
CA SER A 501 5.11 -1.35 0.80
C SER A 501 5.86 -0.68 -0.33
N TRP A 502 5.85 0.65 -0.38
CA TRP A 502 6.59 1.33 -1.43
C TRP A 502 6.92 2.78 -1.09
N ALA A 503 7.89 3.31 -1.82
CA ALA A 503 8.20 4.73 -1.82
C ALA A 503 8.64 5.15 -3.21
N TRP A 504 8.31 6.38 -3.57
CA TRP A 504 8.87 7.00 -4.76
C TRP A 504 10.38 7.02 -4.68
N ARG A 505 11.00 6.74 -5.83
CA ARG A 505 12.39 7.08 -6.08
C ARG A 505 12.38 8.23 -7.08
N PRO A 506 12.44 9.49 -6.61
CA PRO A 506 12.67 10.60 -7.51
C PRO A 506 13.97 10.32 -8.26
N ALA A 507 13.96 10.43 -9.59
CA ALA A 507 15.19 10.42 -10.35
C ALA A 507 16.11 11.52 -9.77
N GLY A 508 17.26 11.11 -9.21
CA GLY A 508 18.22 12.06 -8.64
C GLY A 508 18.99 12.83 -9.71
N ASP A 509 18.71 12.58 -10.99
CA ASP A 509 19.41 13.22 -12.09
C ASP A 509 18.77 14.57 -12.39
N HIS A 510 19.50 15.61 -11.98
CA HIS A 510 19.31 17.01 -12.30
C HIS A 510 18.07 17.66 -11.68
N PHE A 511 18.21 18.02 -10.41
CA PHE A 511 17.68 19.29 -9.90
C PHE A 511 18.41 20.39 -10.67
N ASP A 512 17.92 20.72 -11.87
CA ASP A 512 18.63 21.66 -12.73
C ASP A 512 18.81 22.99 -12.02
N VAL A 513 20.08 23.37 -12.01
CA VAL A 513 20.68 24.64 -11.61
C VAL A 513 19.92 25.84 -12.19
N ASP A 514 19.09 25.65 -13.22
CA ASP A 514 18.24 26.69 -13.81
C ASP A 514 17.17 27.26 -12.86
N ASP A 515 16.66 26.50 -11.89
CA ASP A 515 15.72 27.04 -10.90
C ASP A 515 16.44 27.76 -9.73
N GLN A 516 17.78 27.64 -9.62
CA GLN A 516 18.56 28.48 -8.72
C GLN A 516 18.66 29.92 -9.24
N ASN A 517 18.46 30.14 -10.54
CA ASN A 517 18.52 31.47 -11.17
C ASN A 517 17.20 32.25 -11.14
N ARG A 518 16.08 31.66 -10.71
CA ARG A 518 14.76 32.31 -10.72
C ARG A 518 14.40 33.12 -9.47
N GLY A 519 15.31 33.31 -8.53
CA GLY A 519 15.08 34.18 -7.36
C GLY A 519 14.01 33.68 -6.37
N ALA A 520 13.47 32.48 -6.56
CA ALA A 520 12.60 31.82 -5.59
C ALA A 520 13.36 31.56 -4.28
N GLY A 521 12.70 31.78 -3.16
CA GLY A 521 13.32 31.61 -1.85
C GLY A 521 13.72 30.15 -1.62
N ARG A 522 14.92 29.90 -1.09
CA ARG A 522 15.45 28.55 -0.77
C ARG A 522 14.51 27.66 0.08
N SER A 523 13.51 28.26 0.75
CA SER A 523 12.45 27.56 1.50
C SER A 523 11.32 27.00 0.62
N GLU A 524 10.98 27.68 -0.47
CA GLU A 524 9.99 27.21 -1.45
C GLU A 524 10.51 25.96 -2.18
N GLN A 525 11.83 25.92 -2.42
CA GLN A 525 12.51 24.74 -2.99
C GLN A 525 12.41 23.51 -2.06
N ASP A 526 12.51 23.68 -0.74
CA ASP A 526 12.41 22.56 0.21
C ASP A 526 10.98 22.02 0.29
N ILE A 527 9.99 22.91 0.32
CA ILE A 527 8.58 22.53 0.29
C ILE A 527 8.29 21.77 -1.00
N ALA A 528 8.73 22.31 -2.14
CA ALA A 528 8.57 21.65 -3.43
C ALA A 528 9.27 20.28 -3.50
N GLU A 529 10.42 20.10 -2.84
CA GLU A 529 11.08 18.80 -2.75
C GLU A 529 10.31 17.82 -1.85
N LEU A 530 9.81 18.26 -0.69
CA LEU A 530 8.99 17.40 0.17
C LEU A 530 7.67 16.98 -0.48
N GLU A 531 6.98 17.91 -1.14
CA GLU A 531 5.80 17.60 -1.96
C GLU A 531 6.15 16.57 -3.05
N ARG A 532 7.33 16.70 -3.66
CA ARG A 532 7.85 15.76 -4.67
C ARG A 532 8.21 14.40 -4.10
N LEU A 533 8.54 14.26 -2.82
CA LEU A 533 8.74 12.93 -2.23
C LEU A 533 7.42 12.14 -2.15
N GLY A 534 6.27 12.84 -2.16
CA GLY A 534 4.93 12.25 -2.26
C GLY A 534 4.41 12.07 -3.70
N MET A 535 5.12 12.58 -4.72
CA MET A 535 4.65 12.67 -6.11
C MET A 535 5.66 12.12 -7.13
N GLY A 536 5.21 11.22 -8.00
CA GLY A 536 6.02 10.68 -9.10
C GLY A 536 5.47 11.00 -10.49
N PHE A 537 6.26 10.72 -11.51
CA PHE A 537 5.94 10.85 -12.93
C PHE A 537 6.01 9.49 -13.62
N LEU A 538 5.37 9.35 -14.79
CA LEU A 538 5.56 8.17 -15.64
C LEU A 538 7.06 8.02 -16.00
N GLY A 539 7.57 6.80 -15.95
CA GLY A 539 9.00 6.51 -16.14
C GLY A 539 9.87 6.69 -14.89
N ASP A 540 9.33 7.23 -13.79
CA ASP A 540 10.03 7.22 -12.51
C ASP A 540 10.16 5.79 -11.98
N ASP A 541 11.20 5.59 -11.18
CA ASP A 541 11.37 4.33 -10.46
C ASP A 541 10.54 4.34 -9.18
N LEU A 542 10.04 3.17 -8.84
CA LEU A 542 9.40 2.87 -7.59
C LEU A 542 10.23 1.83 -6.86
N LEU A 543 10.48 2.08 -5.58
CA LEU A 543 10.99 1.06 -4.69
C LEU A 543 9.80 0.37 -4.04
N VAL A 544 9.74 -0.95 -4.12
CA VAL A 544 8.67 -1.78 -3.55
C VAL A 544 9.29 -2.72 -2.52
N GLY A 545 8.93 -2.56 -1.25
CA GLY A 545 9.24 -3.53 -0.22
C GLY A 545 8.31 -4.73 -0.35
N VAL A 546 8.87 -5.94 -0.41
CA VAL A 546 8.13 -7.20 -0.56
C VAL A 546 8.41 -8.06 0.66
N GLY A 547 7.37 -8.42 1.40
CA GLY A 547 7.43 -9.48 2.42
C GLY A 547 7.17 -10.82 1.75
N LEU A 548 8.05 -11.80 2.00
CA LEU A 548 8.00 -13.13 1.40
C LEU A 548 7.76 -14.17 2.51
N ASP A 549 6.60 -14.83 2.47
CA ASP A 549 6.16 -15.87 3.43
C ASP A 549 6.29 -15.51 4.92
N ASP A 550 6.21 -14.23 5.29
CA ASP A 550 6.40 -13.74 6.67
C ASP A 550 7.74 -14.15 7.31
N VAL A 551 8.72 -14.59 6.50
CA VAL A 551 10.04 -15.04 6.95
C VAL A 551 11.20 -14.32 6.27
N ALA A 552 10.96 -13.80 5.07
CA ALA A 552 11.94 -13.10 4.27
C ALA A 552 11.39 -11.77 3.76
N GLN A 553 12.31 -10.95 3.26
CA GLN A 553 11.98 -9.65 2.74
C GLN A 553 12.96 -9.25 1.65
N ALA A 554 12.46 -8.48 0.70
CA ALA A 554 13.23 -7.93 -0.38
C ALA A 554 12.77 -6.52 -0.70
N VAL A 555 13.61 -5.77 -1.41
CA VAL A 555 13.21 -4.55 -2.09
C VAL A 555 13.37 -4.75 -3.58
N VAL A 556 12.38 -4.32 -4.34
CA VAL A 556 12.39 -4.36 -5.80
C VAL A 556 12.42 -2.93 -6.33
N ARG A 557 13.21 -2.68 -7.37
CA ARG A 557 13.22 -1.40 -8.11
C ARG A 557 12.55 -1.63 -9.45
N VAL A 558 11.45 -0.92 -9.69
CA VAL A 558 10.61 -1.13 -10.88
C VAL A 558 10.13 0.20 -11.44
N LYS A 559 9.99 0.31 -12.75
CA LYS A 559 9.44 1.48 -13.41
C LYS A 559 7.94 1.59 -13.14
N VAL A 560 7.46 2.78 -12.79
CA VAL A 560 6.03 2.93 -12.45
C VAL A 560 5.12 2.62 -13.64
N ASP A 561 5.53 2.96 -14.86
CA ASP A 561 4.78 2.66 -16.09
C ASP A 561 4.70 1.15 -16.38
N GLU A 562 5.64 0.34 -15.89
CA GLU A 562 5.52 -1.12 -15.93
C GLU A 562 4.46 -1.63 -14.94
N ILE A 563 4.34 -1.01 -13.76
CA ILE A 563 3.31 -1.37 -12.78
C ILE A 563 1.93 -0.93 -13.28
N VAL A 564 1.77 0.34 -13.63
CA VAL A 564 0.46 0.93 -13.97
C VAL A 564 0.08 0.78 -15.45
N GLY A 565 0.92 0.18 -16.29
CA GLY A 565 0.55 -0.18 -17.66
C GLY A 565 -0.40 -1.38 -17.69
N CYS A 566 -1.02 -1.63 -18.85
CA CYS A 566 -1.98 -2.72 -19.07
C CYS A 566 -3.21 -2.67 -18.14
N LEU A 567 -3.77 -1.48 -17.92
CA LEU A 567 -5.02 -1.32 -17.17
C LEU A 567 -6.22 -1.65 -18.05
N ARG A 568 -7.17 -2.36 -17.45
CA ARG A 568 -8.56 -2.35 -17.88
C ARG A 568 -9.24 -1.14 -17.25
N LEU A 569 -9.73 -0.24 -18.10
CA LEU A 569 -10.46 0.94 -17.66
C LEU A 569 -11.81 0.55 -17.05
N CYS A 570 -12.26 1.34 -16.09
CA CYS A 570 -13.54 1.18 -15.41
C CYS A 570 -14.56 2.06 -16.14
N GLU A 571 -15.53 1.42 -16.80
CA GLU A 571 -16.63 2.08 -17.53
C GLU A 571 -17.76 2.55 -16.61
#